data_AF-A0A7X6WYH2-F1
#
_entry.id   AF-A0A7X6WYH2-F1
#
_cell.length_a   1.000
_cell.length_b   1.000
_cell.length_c   1.000
_cell.angle_alpha   90.00
_cell.angle_beta   90.00
_cell.angle_gamma   90.00
#
_symmetry.space_group_name_H-M   'P 1'
#
loop_
_entity.id
_entity.type
_entity.pdbx_description
1 polymer ?
#
loop_
_entity_poly.entity_id
_entity_poly.type
_entity_poly.pdbx_seq_one_letter_code
_entity_poly.pdbx_strand_id
1 'polypeptide(L)'
;MSNIFDINGCCMLNLTEVGAAVQARRNALGLSQARLAHLSGLSRQTISGLESGTLQDLGFNRVAQILNILGLDTPVPAAHARSQKDGLWMAAKTASVSYKHELDAATLANTLVTGEVPRKYIAHIAHLLDEAPIPLLVMAVEGAAEQEHVAPRSIWRNVARLAKNLGLSRQRVLS
;
A
#
# COMPACT_ATOMS: atom_id res chain seq x y z
N MET A 1 34.19 -22.14 20.55
CA MET A 1 33.65 -20.81 20.19
C MET A 1 32.88 -21.00 18.91
N SER A 2 31.58 -21.23 19.03
CA SER A 2 30.71 -21.51 17.88
C SER A 2 30.24 -20.19 17.29
N ASN A 3 30.58 -19.96 16.02
CA ASN A 3 30.11 -18.81 15.25
C ASN A 3 28.59 -18.91 15.06
N ILE A 4 27.88 -17.89 15.53
CA ILE A 4 26.41 -17.77 15.56
C ILE A 4 25.79 -17.46 14.18
N PHE A 5 26.52 -17.65 13.08
CA PHE A 5 26.05 -17.36 11.72
C PHE A 5 25.76 -18.59 10.83
N ASP A 6 25.69 -19.78 11.41
CA ASP A 6 25.18 -20.97 10.73
C ASP A 6 23.67 -21.19 10.98
N ILE A 7 22.85 -20.21 10.60
CA ILE A 7 21.42 -20.44 10.30
C ILE A 7 21.31 -20.73 8.81
N ASN A 8 21.99 -21.79 8.37
CA ASN A 8 21.84 -22.39 7.05
C ASN A 8 20.61 -23.32 7.11
N GLY A 9 19.43 -22.81 6.72
CA GLY A 9 18.22 -23.65 6.64
C GLY A 9 16.86 -22.97 6.53
N CYS A 10 16.75 -21.65 6.38
CA CYS A 10 15.45 -20.98 6.24
C CYS A 10 15.34 -20.34 4.84
N CYS A 11 14.58 -21.00 3.97
CA CYS A 11 14.09 -20.57 2.65
C CYS A 11 14.92 -19.48 1.96
N MET A 12 15.84 -19.88 1.08
CA MET A 12 16.54 -18.95 0.18
C MET A 12 15.49 -18.15 -0.62
N LEU A 13 15.29 -16.89 -0.25
CA LEU A 13 14.36 -15.98 -0.89
C LEU A 13 14.88 -15.68 -2.30
N ASN A 14 14.28 -16.28 -3.32
CA ASN A 14 14.70 -16.05 -4.69
C ASN A 14 14.23 -14.66 -5.15
N LEU A 15 15.16 -13.69 -5.22
CA LEU A 15 14.87 -12.31 -5.62
C LEU A 15 14.18 -12.21 -6.98
N THR A 16 14.39 -13.18 -7.87
CA THR A 16 13.72 -13.24 -9.18
C THR A 16 12.23 -13.54 -9.03
N GLU A 17 11.88 -14.53 -8.20
CA GLU A 17 10.48 -14.89 -7.90
C GLU A 17 9.78 -13.77 -7.14
N VAL A 18 10.49 -13.14 -6.19
CA VAL A 18 10.02 -11.94 -5.49
C VAL A 18 9.74 -10.81 -6.47
N GLY A 19 10.67 -10.56 -7.41
CA GLY A 19 10.53 -9.53 -8.42
C GLY A 19 9.28 -9.72 -9.28
N ALA A 20 9.04 -10.96 -9.73
CA ALA A 20 7.84 -11.31 -10.50
C ALA A 20 6.55 -11.12 -9.68
N ALA A 21 6.53 -11.57 -8.42
CA ALA A 21 5.37 -11.42 -7.54
C ALA A 21 5.09 -9.94 -7.21
N VAL A 22 6.14 -9.16 -6.96
CA VAL A 22 6.07 -7.70 -6.74
C VAL A 22 5.49 -7.02 -7.97
N GLN A 23 5.98 -7.35 -9.17
CA GLN A 23 5.47 -6.77 -10.42
C GLN A 23 3.99 -7.10 -10.63
N ALA A 24 3.61 -8.37 -10.49
CA ALA A 24 2.24 -8.83 -10.66
C ALA A 24 1.30 -8.11 -9.69
N ARG A 25 1.68 -8.04 -8.41
CA ARG A 25 0.87 -7.39 -7.38
C ARG A 25 0.80 -5.87 -7.55
N ARG A 26 1.92 -5.23 -7.92
CA ARG A 26 1.96 -3.79 -8.25
C ARG A 26 0.97 -3.47 -9.38
N ASN A 27 0.95 -4.29 -10.43
CA ASN A 27 0.03 -4.13 -11.56
C ASN A 27 -1.42 -4.33 -11.13
N ALA A 28 -1.72 -5.35 -10.32
CA ALA A 28 -3.07 -5.60 -9.78
C ALA A 28 -3.59 -4.41 -8.96
N LEU A 29 -2.71 -3.76 -8.17
CA LEU A 29 -3.04 -2.57 -7.37
C LEU A 29 -3.04 -1.26 -8.18
N GLY A 30 -2.82 -1.31 -9.50
CA GLY A 30 -2.79 -0.14 -10.38
C GLY A 30 -1.64 0.84 -10.11
N LEU A 31 -0.59 0.39 -9.43
CA LEU A 31 0.56 1.21 -9.05
C LEU A 31 1.60 1.26 -10.18
N SER A 32 2.23 2.42 -10.40
CA SER A 32 3.44 2.50 -11.23
C SER A 32 4.68 2.13 -10.40
N GLN A 33 5.80 1.79 -11.06
CA GLN A 33 7.07 1.56 -10.35
C GLN A 33 7.50 2.79 -9.54
N ALA A 34 7.30 3.99 -10.09
CA ALA A 34 7.60 5.24 -9.39
C ALA A 34 6.71 5.42 -8.14
N ARG A 35 5.41 5.14 -8.26
CA ARG A 35 4.48 5.19 -7.13
C ARG A 35 4.90 4.19 -6.05
N LEU A 36 5.18 2.93 -6.41
CA LEU A 36 5.64 1.93 -5.45
C LEU A 36 6.93 2.38 -4.76
N ALA A 37 7.89 2.91 -5.53
CA ALA A 37 9.14 3.45 -4.99
C ALA A 37 8.90 4.57 -3.97
N HIS A 38 7.99 5.52 -4.26
CA HIS A 38 7.61 6.57 -3.31
C HIS A 38 6.94 6.00 -2.04
N LEU A 39 6.00 5.07 -2.20
CA LEU A 39 5.30 4.43 -1.07
C LEU A 39 6.26 3.63 -0.19
N SER A 40 7.29 3.01 -0.79
CA SER A 40 8.29 2.21 -0.09
C SER A 40 9.52 2.99 0.34
N GLY A 41 9.62 4.29 0.05
CA GLY A 41 10.85 5.06 0.32
C GLY A 41 12.09 4.53 -0.39
N LEU A 42 11.92 3.83 -1.52
CA LEU A 42 13.02 3.30 -2.34
C LEU A 42 13.18 4.10 -3.63
N SER A 43 14.28 3.87 -4.35
CA SER A 43 14.46 4.47 -5.67
C SER A 43 13.67 3.70 -6.73
N ARG A 44 13.23 4.40 -7.78
CA ARG A 44 12.62 3.74 -8.96
C ARG A 44 13.56 2.71 -9.58
N GLN A 45 14.87 2.98 -9.58
CA GLN A 45 15.89 2.04 -10.08
C GLN A 45 15.90 0.74 -9.28
N THR A 46 15.76 0.82 -7.96
CA THR A 46 15.67 -0.36 -7.09
C THR A 46 14.41 -1.19 -7.41
N ILE A 47 13.24 -0.56 -7.55
CA ILE A 47 12.02 -1.28 -7.93
C ILE A 47 12.16 -1.89 -9.32
N SER A 48 12.68 -1.14 -10.30
CA SER A 48 12.88 -1.64 -11.65
C SER A 48 13.84 -2.82 -11.69
N GLY A 49 14.97 -2.74 -11.00
CA GLY A 49 15.96 -3.80 -10.96
C GLY A 49 15.46 -5.06 -10.24
N LEU A 50 14.62 -4.90 -9.22
CA LEU A 50 13.95 -6.02 -8.55
C LEU A 50 13.00 -6.72 -9.51
N GLU A 51 12.13 -5.96 -10.19
CA GLU A 51 11.15 -6.51 -11.13
C GLU A 51 11.81 -7.16 -12.36
N SER A 52 12.97 -6.69 -12.80
CA SER A 52 13.73 -7.28 -13.92
C SER A 52 14.70 -8.38 -13.52
N GLY A 53 14.82 -8.71 -12.22
CA GLY A 53 15.78 -9.71 -11.74
C GLY A 53 17.26 -9.31 -11.92
N THR A 54 17.55 -8.02 -12.10
CA THR A 54 18.92 -7.53 -12.34
C THR A 54 19.62 -7.09 -11.06
N LEU A 55 18.92 -7.07 -9.91
CA LEU A 55 19.53 -6.81 -8.61
C LEU A 55 20.29 -8.05 -8.14
N GLN A 56 21.57 -7.86 -7.82
CA GLN A 56 22.40 -8.90 -7.21
C GLN A 56 22.03 -9.13 -5.74
N ASP A 57 21.65 -8.06 -5.03
CA ASP A 57 21.21 -8.13 -3.65
C ASP A 57 20.24 -6.99 -3.34
N LEU A 58 19.31 -7.26 -2.42
CA LEU A 58 18.40 -6.30 -1.82
C LEU A 58 18.19 -6.70 -0.36
N GLY A 59 18.77 -5.93 0.56
CA GLY A 59 18.71 -6.25 1.99
C GLY A 59 17.29 -6.54 2.49
N PHE A 60 17.17 -7.54 3.38
CA PHE A 60 15.90 -8.11 3.85
C PHE A 60 14.86 -7.07 4.26
N ASN A 61 15.26 -6.02 4.98
CA ASN A 61 14.35 -4.95 5.41
C ASN A 61 13.65 -4.24 4.24
N ARG A 62 14.34 -4.05 3.11
CA ARG A 62 13.77 -3.40 1.92
C ARG A 62 12.80 -4.33 1.20
N VAL A 63 13.13 -5.62 1.12
CA VAL A 63 12.22 -6.65 0.61
C VAL A 63 10.95 -6.70 1.47
N ALA A 64 11.10 -6.84 2.79
CA ALA A 64 9.99 -6.87 3.74
C ALA A 64 9.13 -5.60 3.65
N GLN A 65 9.73 -4.42 3.45
CA GLN A 65 8.99 -3.18 3.28
C GLN A 65 8.11 -3.16 2.01
N ILE A 66 8.65 -3.60 0.86
CA ILE A 66 7.89 -3.70 -0.38
C ILE A 66 6.75 -4.71 -0.24
N LEU A 67 7.05 -5.90 0.28
CA LEU A 67 6.08 -6.97 0.47
C LEU A 67 4.96 -6.52 1.42
N ASN A 68 5.30 -5.83 2.51
CA ASN A 68 4.32 -5.25 3.40
C ASN A 68 3.50 -4.14 2.74
N ILE A 69 4.02 -3.34 1.81
CA ILE A 69 3.16 -2.37 1.10
C ILE A 69 2.17 -3.09 0.19
N LEU A 70 2.63 -4.12 -0.52
CA LEU A 70 1.84 -4.86 -1.50
C LEU A 70 0.93 -5.93 -0.92
N GLY A 71 1.13 -6.30 0.35
CA GLY A 71 0.34 -7.33 1.03
C GLY A 71 0.70 -8.74 0.66
N LEU A 72 1.99 -8.95 0.43
CA LEU A 72 2.56 -10.24 0.13
C LEU A 72 3.25 -10.75 1.40
N ASP A 73 3.02 -12.01 1.76
CA ASP A 73 3.74 -12.68 2.85
C ASP A 73 4.93 -13.49 2.33
N THR A 74 5.87 -13.83 3.21
CA THR A 74 7.00 -14.73 2.93
C THR A 74 6.77 -16.09 3.60
N PRO A 75 7.23 -17.24 3.05
CA PRO A 75 8.11 -17.41 1.90
C PRO A 75 7.39 -17.61 0.55
N VAL A 76 6.06 -17.72 0.55
CA VAL A 76 5.25 -17.73 -0.67
C VAL A 76 4.50 -16.40 -0.70
N PRO A 77 4.81 -15.46 -1.62
CA PRO A 77 4.05 -14.23 -1.83
C PRO A 77 2.68 -14.56 -2.43
N ALA A 78 1.88 -15.30 -1.67
CA ALA A 78 0.46 -15.49 -1.87
C ALA A 78 -0.23 -14.23 -1.35
N ALA A 79 -0.93 -13.51 -2.23
CA ALA A 79 -1.75 -12.35 -1.87
C ALA A 79 -2.91 -12.68 -0.89
N HIS A 80 -3.10 -13.98 -0.58
CA HIS A 80 -4.26 -14.52 0.13
C HIS A 80 -4.40 -14.04 1.58
N ALA A 81 -3.32 -13.68 2.28
CA ALA A 81 -3.43 -13.27 3.69
C ALA A 81 -4.06 -11.88 3.89
N ARG A 82 -4.01 -11.00 2.88
CA ARG A 82 -4.72 -9.70 2.92
C ARG A 82 -6.17 -9.79 2.49
N SER A 83 -6.53 -10.74 1.66
CA SER A 83 -7.90 -10.91 1.16
C SER A 83 -8.95 -11.14 2.26
N GLN A 84 -8.54 -11.50 3.48
CA GLN A 84 -9.44 -11.70 4.62
C GLN A 84 -9.61 -10.47 5.53
N LYS A 85 -8.83 -9.39 5.35
CA LYS A 85 -8.91 -8.22 6.23
C LYS A 85 -9.68 -7.10 5.53
N ASP A 86 -10.78 -6.66 6.14
CA ASP A 86 -11.59 -5.52 5.66
C ASP A 86 -10.80 -4.20 5.75
N GLY A 87 -9.94 -3.93 4.76
CA GLY A 87 -9.07 -2.76 4.73
C GLY A 87 -9.82 -1.44 4.80
N LEU A 88 -10.99 -1.37 4.17
CA LEU A 88 -11.90 -0.23 4.25
C LEU A 88 -12.40 -0.01 5.67
N TRP A 89 -12.82 -1.06 6.37
CA TRP A 89 -13.29 -0.96 7.76
C TRP A 89 -12.16 -0.50 8.69
N MET A 90 -10.96 -1.07 8.55
CA MET A 90 -9.80 -0.67 9.36
C MET A 90 -9.42 0.79 9.12
N ALA A 91 -9.40 1.23 7.85
CA ALA A 91 -9.12 2.62 7.51
C ALA A 91 -10.20 3.57 8.05
N ALA A 92 -11.47 3.22 7.91
CA ALA A 92 -12.58 4.02 8.42
C ALA A 92 -12.52 4.16 9.96
N LYS A 93 -12.13 3.10 10.67
CA LYS A 93 -11.88 3.13 12.11
C LYS A 93 -10.68 3.99 12.48
N THR A 94 -9.54 3.85 11.79
CA THR A 94 -8.36 4.72 12.00
C THR A 94 -8.70 6.20 11.77
N ALA A 95 -9.52 6.52 10.79
CA ALA A 95 -9.96 7.88 10.50
C ALA A 95 -10.87 8.48 11.59
N SER A 96 -11.52 7.63 12.40
CA SER A 96 -12.59 8.02 13.34
C SER A 96 -12.13 8.15 14.79
N VAL A 97 -10.88 7.79 15.13
CA VAL A 97 -10.37 7.70 16.51
C VAL A 97 -10.47 8.99 17.33
N SER A 98 -10.63 10.15 16.68
CA SER A 98 -10.69 11.46 17.35
C SER A 98 -11.99 12.22 17.10
N TYR A 99 -12.98 11.63 16.45
CA TYR A 99 -14.17 12.35 15.99
C TYR A 99 -15.49 11.77 16.52
N LYS A 100 -16.44 12.67 16.80
CA LYS A 100 -17.76 12.34 17.35
C LYS A 100 -18.67 11.55 16.40
N HIS A 101 -18.35 11.49 15.11
CA HIS A 101 -19.13 10.78 14.09
C HIS A 101 -18.23 9.76 13.43
N GLU A 102 -18.60 8.49 13.46
CA GLU A 102 -17.83 7.46 12.77
C GLU A 102 -17.97 7.64 11.25
N LEU A 103 -16.84 7.55 10.56
CA LEU A 103 -16.81 7.31 9.12
C LEU A 103 -17.04 5.81 8.92
N ASP A 104 -18.04 5.44 8.13
CA ASP A 104 -18.24 4.03 7.76
C ASP A 104 -17.43 3.65 6.51
N ALA A 105 -17.26 2.34 6.32
CA ALA A 105 -16.47 1.78 5.22
C ALA A 105 -17.03 2.16 3.83
N ALA A 106 -18.36 2.20 3.69
CA ALA A 106 -19.02 2.52 2.42
C ALA A 106 -18.81 4.00 2.02
N THR A 107 -18.93 4.91 2.97
CA THR A 107 -18.68 6.34 2.79
C THR A 107 -17.21 6.60 2.46
N LEU A 108 -16.29 5.88 3.13
CA LEU A 108 -14.87 5.95 2.79
C LEU A 108 -14.63 5.45 1.36
N ALA A 109 -15.16 4.28 0.98
CA ALA A 109 -15.02 3.73 -0.37
C ALA A 109 -15.52 4.72 -1.43
N ASN A 110 -16.74 5.24 -1.26
CA ASN A 110 -17.32 6.22 -2.17
C ASN A 110 -16.46 7.49 -2.26
N THR A 111 -15.96 8.00 -1.14
CA THR A 111 -15.07 9.18 -1.10
C THR A 111 -13.77 8.94 -1.88
N LEU A 112 -13.17 7.76 -1.75
CA LEU A 112 -11.96 7.40 -2.49
C LEU A 112 -12.22 7.26 -4.00
N VAL A 113 -13.39 6.71 -4.37
CA VAL A 113 -13.78 6.47 -5.77
C VAL A 113 -14.25 7.74 -6.49
N THR A 114 -14.94 8.65 -5.80
CA THR A 114 -15.40 9.92 -6.38
C THR A 114 -14.34 11.02 -6.27
N GLY A 115 -13.50 10.97 -5.24
CA GLY A 115 -12.62 12.07 -4.86
C GLY A 115 -13.36 13.25 -4.22
N GLU A 116 -14.61 13.05 -3.78
CA GLU A 116 -15.42 14.06 -3.13
C GLU A 116 -15.57 13.74 -1.64
N VAL A 117 -15.21 14.68 -0.77
CA VAL A 117 -15.30 14.50 0.68
C VAL A 117 -16.52 15.27 1.22
N PRO A 118 -17.50 14.59 1.84
CA PRO A 118 -18.57 15.28 2.55
C PRO A 118 -17.98 16.19 3.64
N ARG A 119 -18.47 17.43 3.77
CA ARG A 119 -17.89 18.45 4.67
C ARG A 119 -17.66 17.94 6.10
N LYS A 120 -18.58 17.12 6.62
CA LYS A 120 -18.49 16.53 7.97
C LYS A 120 -17.34 15.54 8.17
N TYR A 121 -16.73 15.02 7.10
CA TYR A 121 -15.66 14.03 7.14
C TYR A 121 -14.32 14.55 6.60
N ILE A 122 -14.21 15.85 6.28
CA ILE A 122 -12.95 16.45 5.79
C ILE A 122 -11.80 16.15 6.74
N ALA A 123 -12.02 16.31 8.04
CA ALA A 123 -11.01 16.10 9.06
C ALA A 123 -10.60 14.61 9.18
N HIS A 124 -11.56 13.69 9.09
CA HIS A 124 -11.31 12.24 9.07
C HIS A 124 -10.46 11.82 7.86
N ILE A 125 -10.82 12.30 6.66
CA ILE A 125 -10.10 11.96 5.43
C ILE A 125 -8.70 12.58 5.42
N ALA A 126 -8.56 13.83 5.88
CA ALA A 126 -7.27 14.47 6.03
C ALA A 126 -6.37 13.67 6.99
N HIS A 127 -6.87 13.32 8.17
CA HIS A 127 -6.13 12.51 9.14
C HIS A 127 -5.74 11.14 8.58
N LEU A 128 -6.68 10.44 7.93
CA LEU A 128 -6.41 9.14 7.31
C LEU A 128 -5.29 9.24 6.28
N LEU A 129 -5.38 10.18 5.34
CA LEU A 129 -4.41 10.29 4.25
C LEU A 129 -3.04 10.79 4.73
N ASP A 130 -2.98 11.60 5.78
CA ASP A 130 -1.72 12.16 6.28
C ASP A 130 -1.01 11.26 7.29
N GLU A 131 -1.75 10.51 8.11
CA GLU A 131 -1.21 9.77 9.25
C GLU A 131 -1.28 8.24 9.07
N ALA A 132 -2.27 7.71 8.38
CA ALA A 132 -2.47 6.26 8.35
C ALA A 132 -1.28 5.51 7.74
N PRO A 133 -0.92 4.32 8.24
CA PRO A 133 0.15 3.52 7.65
C PRO A 133 -0.09 3.29 6.14
N ILE A 134 0.96 3.44 5.32
CA ILE A 134 0.87 3.24 3.87
C ILE A 134 0.25 1.88 3.49
N PRO A 135 0.61 0.73 4.12
CA PRO A 135 -0.05 -0.54 3.83
C PRO A 135 -1.56 -0.52 4.03
N LEU A 136 -2.06 0.23 5.02
CA LEU A 136 -3.49 0.38 5.28
C LEU A 136 -4.17 1.20 4.18
N LEU A 137 -3.53 2.27 3.71
CA LEU A 137 -4.04 3.05 2.56
C LEU A 137 -4.10 2.21 1.28
N VAL A 138 -3.07 1.41 1.00
CA VAL A 138 -3.07 0.49 -0.15
C VAL A 138 -4.21 -0.52 -0.05
N MET A 139 -4.41 -1.09 1.14
CA MET A 139 -5.49 -2.05 1.40
C MET A 139 -6.88 -1.40 1.29
N ALA A 140 -7.05 -0.15 1.73
CA ALA A 140 -8.31 0.59 1.58
C ALA A 140 -8.63 0.90 0.11
N VAL A 141 -7.61 1.26 -0.69
CA VAL A 141 -7.77 1.48 -2.14
C VAL A 141 -8.12 0.18 -2.86
N GLU A 142 -7.48 -0.93 -2.49
CA GLU A 142 -7.84 -2.25 -3.02
C GLU A 142 -9.29 -2.62 -2.69
N GLY A 143 -9.69 -2.50 -1.42
CA GLY A 143 -11.07 -2.77 -1.01
C GLY A 143 -12.10 -1.86 -1.70
N ALA A 144 -11.79 -0.58 -1.87
CA ALA A 144 -12.66 0.35 -2.62
C ALA A 144 -12.79 -0.02 -4.10
N ALA A 145 -11.70 -0.49 -4.72
CA ALA A 145 -11.71 -0.92 -6.11
C ALA A 145 -12.55 -2.19 -6.32
N GLU A 146 -12.45 -3.14 -5.39
CA GLU A 146 -13.23 -4.37 -5.40
C GLU A 146 -14.72 -4.09 -5.15
N GLN A 147 -15.04 -3.33 -4.09
CA GLN A 147 -16.41 -3.01 -3.72
C GLN A 147 -17.16 -2.24 -4.83
N GLU A 148 -16.53 -1.21 -5.39
CA GLU A 148 -17.16 -0.33 -6.39
C GLU A 148 -16.87 -0.76 -7.84
N HIS A 149 -16.15 -1.87 -8.04
CA HIS A 149 -15.81 -2.43 -9.36
C HIS A 149 -15.11 -1.43 -10.30
N VAL A 150 -14.19 -0.62 -9.74
CA VAL A 150 -13.42 0.37 -10.49
C VAL A 150 -11.93 0.02 -10.50
N ALA A 151 -11.22 0.48 -11.54
CA ALA A 151 -9.78 0.25 -11.60
C ALA A 151 -9.04 0.98 -10.46
N PRO A 152 -8.17 0.32 -9.65
CA PRO A 152 -7.44 0.97 -8.55
C PRO A 152 -6.67 2.23 -8.95
N ARG A 153 -6.20 2.29 -10.21
CA ARG A 153 -5.50 3.44 -10.77
C ARG A 153 -6.36 4.72 -10.85
N SER A 154 -7.68 4.62 -10.97
CA SER A 154 -8.56 5.81 -10.88
C SER A 154 -8.64 6.32 -9.45
N ILE A 155 -8.77 5.40 -8.49
CA ILE A 155 -8.81 5.72 -7.06
C ILE A 155 -7.52 6.41 -6.63
N TRP A 156 -6.35 5.90 -7.03
CA TRP A 156 -5.07 6.56 -6.72
C TRP A 156 -4.96 7.99 -7.27
N ARG A 157 -5.57 8.28 -8.43
CA ARG A 157 -5.64 9.65 -8.95
C ARG A 157 -6.51 10.55 -8.09
N ASN A 158 -7.61 10.02 -7.56
CA ASN A 158 -8.47 10.76 -6.64
C ASN A 158 -7.78 10.98 -5.30
N VAL A 159 -7.09 9.97 -4.75
CA VAL A 159 -6.28 10.09 -3.53
C VAL A 159 -5.22 11.18 -3.67
N ALA A 160 -4.48 11.19 -4.80
CA ALA A 160 -3.52 12.24 -5.11
C ALA A 160 -4.17 13.64 -5.15
N ARG A 161 -5.34 13.74 -5.78
CA ARG A 161 -6.10 14.99 -5.87
C ARG A 161 -6.61 15.45 -4.50
N LEU A 162 -7.14 14.54 -3.68
CA LEU A 162 -7.59 14.80 -2.32
C LEU A 162 -6.44 15.31 -1.45
N ALA A 163 -5.29 14.63 -1.49
CA ALA A 163 -4.11 15.04 -0.74
C ALA A 163 -3.64 16.46 -1.11
N LYS A 164 -3.67 16.79 -2.41
CA LYS A 164 -3.35 18.14 -2.88
C LYS A 164 -4.39 19.19 -2.46
N ASN A 165 -5.68 18.89 -2.63
CA ASN A 165 -6.77 19.84 -2.33
C ASN A 165 -6.90 20.12 -0.83
N LEU A 166 -6.60 19.12 0.01
CA LEU A 166 -6.61 19.25 1.47
C LEU A 166 -5.29 19.80 2.03
N GLY A 167 -4.26 20.02 1.18
CA GLY A 167 -2.97 20.58 1.60
C GLY A 167 -2.16 19.67 2.52
N LEU A 168 -2.24 18.35 2.33
CA LEU A 168 -1.63 17.37 3.23
C LEU A 168 -0.10 17.35 3.12
N SER A 169 0.58 17.07 4.23
CA SER A 169 2.04 17.00 4.27
C SER A 169 2.56 15.83 3.42
N ARG A 170 1.84 14.70 3.43
CA ARG A 170 2.16 13.49 2.67
C ARG A 170 1.83 13.58 1.17
N GLN A 171 1.37 14.72 0.66
CA GLN A 171 0.96 14.87 -0.74
C GLN A 171 2.02 14.37 -1.73
N ARG A 172 3.32 14.59 -1.51
CA ARG A 172 4.39 14.13 -2.42
C ARG A 172 4.51 12.61 -2.53
N VAL A 173 4.16 11.89 -1.46
CA VAL A 173 4.20 10.42 -1.44
C VAL A 173 2.97 9.85 -2.16
N LEU A 174 1.84 10.55 -2.06
CA LEU A 174 0.56 10.16 -2.64
C LEU A 174 0.33 10.67 -4.08
N SER A 175 1.05 11.71 -4.52
CA SER A 175 0.90 12.44 -5.80
C SER A 175 1.47 11.76 -7.00
#